data_AF-U7V7M7-F1
#
_entry.id   AF-U7V7M7-F1
#
_cell.length_a   1.000
_cell.length_b   1.000
_cell.length_c   1.000
_cell.angle_alpha   90.00
_cell.angle_beta   90.00
_cell.angle_gamma   90.00
#
_symmetry.space_group_name_H-M   'P 1'
#
loop_
_entity.id
_entity.type
_entity.pdbx_description
1 polymer ?
#
loop_
_entity_poly.entity_id
_entity_poly.type
_entity_poly.pdbx_seq_one_letter_code
_entity_poly.pdbx_strand_id
1 'polypeptide(L)'
;MAATEEHPAQNVPIPVQPESMKKDNAAGFAGALAWFGAAVDYLLQTGDMQYVNTVTLNAEAKNVLQGYAESTKKSEADKIWYAKPSASLIITAPQPVYAGGSWNWQVKLNIDVGEKIYRKGTLQDTPADKRHIYMSGEAVGTYMNGIWDLNMDIN
;
A
#
# COMPACT_ATOMS: atom_id res chain seq x y z
N MET A 1 -16.04 15.29 10.08
CA MET A 1 -16.34 15.94 8.79
C MET A 1 -16.24 14.84 7.74
N ALA A 2 -17.21 14.74 6.83
CA ALA A 2 -17.24 13.68 5.82
C ALA A 2 -16.08 13.87 4.82
N ALA A 3 -15.52 12.77 4.30
CA ALA A 3 -14.69 12.84 3.11
C ALA A 3 -15.54 13.47 1.99
N THR A 4 -15.30 14.74 1.68
CA THR A 4 -15.84 15.35 0.47
C THR A 4 -14.92 14.98 -0.68
N GLU A 5 -15.46 14.81 -1.89
CA GLU A 5 -14.72 14.39 -3.08
C GLU A 5 -13.59 15.35 -3.50
N GLU A 6 -13.32 16.42 -2.71
CA GLU A 6 -12.27 17.43 -2.92
C GLU A 6 -11.12 17.38 -1.89
N HIS A 7 -11.28 16.64 -0.77
CA HIS A 7 -10.25 16.45 0.26
C HIS A 7 -10.06 14.97 0.66
N PRO A 8 -8.80 14.54 0.95
CA PRO A 8 -8.51 13.19 1.44
C PRO A 8 -9.41 12.77 2.60
N ALA A 9 -9.69 11.46 2.68
CA ALA A 9 -10.54 10.93 3.73
C ALA A 9 -9.92 11.20 5.11
N GLN A 10 -10.67 11.88 5.98
CA GLN A 10 -10.18 12.28 7.31
C GLN A 10 -10.48 11.25 8.41
N ASN A 11 -11.38 10.30 8.16
CA ASN A 11 -11.85 9.30 9.13
C ASN A 11 -11.53 7.86 8.67
N VAL A 12 -10.38 7.66 8.03
CA VAL A 12 -9.94 6.32 7.60
C VAL A 12 -9.55 5.51 8.84
N PRO A 13 -10.00 4.25 8.97
CA PRO A 13 -9.53 3.37 10.05
C PRO A 13 -8.01 3.28 10.06
N ILE A 14 -7.42 3.51 11.24
CA ILE A 14 -5.98 3.37 11.44
C ILE A 14 -5.61 1.89 11.29
N PRO A 15 -4.59 1.53 10.48
CA PRO A 15 -4.07 0.18 10.43
C PRO A 15 -3.66 -0.31 11.83
N VAL A 16 -4.06 -1.53 12.19
CA VAL A 16 -3.67 -2.16 13.47
C VAL A 16 -2.55 -3.16 13.22
N GLN A 17 -1.41 -2.97 13.89
CA GLN A 17 -0.23 -3.80 13.67
C GLN A 17 -0.46 -5.20 14.27
N PRO A 18 -0.38 -6.27 13.45
CA PRO A 18 -0.57 -7.62 13.97
C PRO A 18 0.54 -8.01 14.96
N GLU A 19 0.19 -8.61 16.10
CA GLU A 19 1.20 -9.12 17.05
C GLU A 19 2.12 -10.18 16.44
N SER A 20 1.61 -10.95 15.46
CA SER A 20 2.38 -11.95 14.74
C SER A 20 3.59 -11.34 14.03
N MET A 21 3.49 -10.09 13.56
CA MET A 21 4.54 -9.36 12.85
C MET A 21 5.83 -9.23 13.68
N LYS A 22 5.76 -9.39 15.01
CA LYS A 22 6.93 -9.37 15.90
C LYS A 22 7.72 -10.69 15.93
N LYS A 23 7.39 -11.65 15.07
CA LYS A 23 8.00 -12.99 15.06
C LYS A 23 8.62 -13.27 13.70
N ASP A 24 9.84 -13.81 13.67
CA ASP A 24 10.46 -14.31 12.45
C ASP A 24 9.92 -15.72 12.12
N ASN A 25 8.73 -15.77 11.54
CA ASN A 25 8.13 -17.00 11.04
C ASN A 25 7.10 -16.69 9.95
N ALA A 26 6.54 -17.74 9.33
CA ALA A 26 5.50 -17.61 8.32
C ALA A 26 4.30 -16.75 8.75
N ALA A 27 3.86 -16.84 10.02
CA ALA A 27 2.75 -16.03 10.52
C ALA A 27 3.13 -14.56 10.73
N GLY A 28 4.39 -14.29 11.07
CA GLY A 28 4.92 -12.94 11.13
C GLY A 28 5.08 -12.32 9.76
N PHE A 29 5.53 -13.10 8.77
CA PHE A 29 5.59 -12.64 7.39
C PHE A 29 4.19 -12.36 6.82
N ALA A 30 3.22 -13.26 7.06
CA ALA A 30 1.81 -13.01 6.73
C ALA A 30 1.30 -11.70 7.36
N GLY A 31 1.64 -11.49 8.65
CA GLY A 31 1.28 -10.27 9.39
C GLY A 31 1.91 -9.02 8.78
N ALA A 32 3.17 -9.09 8.36
CA ALA A 32 3.87 -7.99 7.71
C ALA A 32 3.25 -7.63 6.35
N LEU A 33 2.87 -8.64 5.55
CA LEU A 33 2.18 -8.46 4.27
C LEU A 33 0.78 -7.86 4.45
N ALA A 34 0.00 -8.36 5.42
CA ALA A 34 -1.32 -7.81 5.75
C ALA A 34 -1.22 -6.34 6.23
N TRP A 35 -0.23 -6.05 7.09
CA TRP A 35 0.07 -4.70 7.54
C TRP A 35 0.46 -3.78 6.38
N PHE A 36 1.35 -4.23 5.48
CA PHE A 36 1.74 -3.48 4.29
C PHE A 36 0.53 -3.16 3.39
N GLY A 37 -0.34 -4.15 3.13
CA GLY A 37 -1.57 -3.93 2.35
C GLY A 37 -2.48 -2.86 2.97
N ALA A 38 -2.71 -2.93 4.29
CA ALA A 38 -3.50 -1.94 5.02
C ALA A 38 -2.83 -0.55 5.05
N ALA A 39 -1.50 -0.50 5.16
CA ALA A 39 -0.75 0.76 5.13
C ALA A 39 -0.78 1.43 3.75
N VAL A 40 -0.70 0.65 2.66
CA VAL A 40 -0.87 1.15 1.28
C VAL A 40 -2.29 1.66 1.07
N ASP A 41 -3.31 0.93 1.54
CA ASP A 41 -4.71 1.36 1.46
C ASP A 41 -4.94 2.70 2.20
N TYR A 42 -4.41 2.80 3.42
CA TYR A 42 -4.46 4.04 4.20
C TYR A 42 -3.75 5.20 3.48
N LEU A 43 -2.56 4.94 2.92
CA LEU A 43 -1.83 5.93 2.12
C LEU A 43 -2.66 6.39 0.92
N LEU A 44 -3.30 5.48 0.17
CA LEU A 44 -4.11 5.87 -0.98
C LEU A 44 -5.25 6.81 -0.57
N GLN A 45 -5.92 6.52 0.55
CA GLN A 45 -7.07 7.28 1.03
C GLN A 45 -6.71 8.62 1.69
N THR A 46 -5.53 8.72 2.32
CA THR A 46 -5.14 9.88 3.16
C THR A 46 -3.97 10.69 2.60
N GLY A 47 -3.15 10.09 1.74
CA GLY A 47 -1.87 10.66 1.30
C GLY A 47 -0.73 10.53 2.33
N ASP A 48 -0.93 9.82 3.44
CA ASP A 48 0.03 9.69 4.53
C ASP A 48 0.75 8.33 4.53
N MET A 49 2.08 8.37 4.56
CA MET A 49 2.95 7.20 4.53
C MET A 49 3.41 6.72 5.90
N GLN A 50 2.95 7.33 7.00
CA GLN A 50 3.48 7.02 8.34
C GLN A 50 3.49 5.51 8.65
N TYR A 51 2.45 4.77 8.23
CA TYR A 51 2.34 3.33 8.46
C TYR A 51 3.17 2.51 7.47
N VAL A 52 3.32 2.97 6.23
CA VAL A 52 4.21 2.33 5.25
C VAL A 52 5.66 2.37 5.74
N ASN A 53 6.08 3.47 6.37
CA ASN A 53 7.44 3.66 6.89
C ASN A 53 7.81 2.77 8.10
N THR A 54 6.88 1.96 8.62
CA THR A 54 7.15 1.02 9.72
C THR A 54 7.74 -0.31 9.25
N VAL A 55 7.74 -0.55 7.94
CA VAL A 55 8.49 -1.61 7.26
C VAL A 55 9.54 -0.99 6.35
N THR A 56 10.60 -1.74 6.06
CA THR A 56 11.53 -1.36 5.00
C THR A 56 10.99 -1.88 3.67
N LEU A 57 11.17 -1.10 2.60
CA LEU A 57 10.75 -1.46 1.25
C LEU A 57 11.93 -1.37 0.28
N ASN A 58 11.91 -2.18 -0.77
CA ASN A 58 12.78 -1.96 -1.92
C ASN A 58 12.56 -0.56 -2.53
N ALA A 59 13.63 0.02 -3.10
CA ALA A 59 13.64 1.41 -3.55
C ALA A 59 12.55 1.71 -4.58
N GLU A 60 12.26 0.76 -5.46
CA GLU A 60 11.21 0.88 -6.47
C GLU A 60 9.82 1.06 -5.85
N ALA A 61 9.39 0.11 -5.01
CA ALA A 61 8.10 0.21 -4.32
C ALA A 61 8.01 1.47 -3.46
N LYS A 62 9.09 1.80 -2.73
CA LYS A 62 9.15 3.02 -1.92
C LYS A 62 8.97 4.29 -2.77
N ASN A 63 9.66 4.39 -3.90
CA ASN A 63 9.60 5.56 -4.76
C ASN A 63 8.19 5.76 -5.36
N VAL A 64 7.50 4.68 -5.72
CA VAL A 64 6.12 4.75 -6.23
C VAL A 64 5.17 5.29 -5.16
N LEU A 65 5.21 4.72 -3.95
CA LEU A 65 4.34 5.14 -2.84
C LEU A 65 4.66 6.58 -2.38
N GLN A 66 5.94 6.93 -2.34
CA GLN A 66 6.38 8.28 -2.01
C GLN A 66 5.97 9.30 -3.07
N GLY A 67 6.07 8.97 -4.36
CA GLY A 67 5.62 9.83 -5.44
C GLY A 67 4.11 10.14 -5.34
N TYR A 68 3.30 9.16 -4.97
CA TYR A 68 1.88 9.39 -4.69
C TYR A 68 1.68 10.29 -3.46
N ALA A 69 2.32 9.98 -2.34
CA ALA A 69 2.22 10.76 -1.11
C ALA A 69 2.64 12.22 -1.27
N GLU A 70 3.66 12.49 -2.09
CA GLU A 70 4.09 13.84 -2.41
C GLU A 70 3.08 14.54 -3.31
N SER A 71 2.42 13.82 -4.23
CA SER A 71 1.39 14.37 -5.11
C SER A 71 0.15 14.85 -4.36
N THR A 72 -0.22 14.22 -3.24
CA THR A 72 -1.37 14.66 -2.41
C THR A 72 -1.07 15.92 -1.60
N LYS A 73 0.21 16.21 -1.34
CA LYS A 73 0.70 17.33 -0.51
C LYS A 73 1.05 18.59 -1.32
N LYS A 74 0.89 18.56 -2.64
CA LYS A 74 1.15 19.73 -3.50
C LYS A 74 0.09 20.81 -3.31
N SER A 75 0.30 21.96 -3.96
CA SER A 75 -0.68 23.05 -4.06
C SER A 75 -2.01 22.54 -4.65
N GLU A 76 -3.14 23.23 -4.41
CA GLU A 76 -4.44 22.86 -5.01
C GLU A 76 -4.40 22.71 -6.55
N ALA A 77 -3.56 23.50 -7.22
CA ALA A 77 -3.39 23.45 -8.66
C ALA A 77 -2.65 22.17 -9.13
N ASP A 78 -1.79 21.61 -8.29
CA ASP A 78 -0.90 20.50 -8.64
C ASP A 78 -1.20 19.21 -7.89
N LYS A 79 -2.05 19.26 -6.85
CA LYS A 79 -2.38 18.12 -6.02
C LYS A 79 -3.15 17.10 -6.84
N ILE A 80 -2.83 15.84 -6.60
CA ILE A 80 -3.51 14.69 -7.19
C ILE A 80 -3.94 13.80 -6.04
N TRP A 81 -5.22 13.44 -6.01
CA TRP A 81 -5.70 12.40 -5.12
C TRP A 81 -6.95 11.76 -5.71
N TYR A 82 -7.20 10.52 -5.30
CA TYR A 82 -8.34 9.73 -5.76
C TYR A 82 -9.47 9.82 -4.75
N ALA A 83 -10.72 9.98 -5.21
CA ALA A 83 -11.84 10.26 -4.30
C ALA A 83 -12.22 9.07 -3.40
N LYS A 84 -12.15 7.84 -3.93
CA LYS A 84 -12.50 6.60 -3.23
C LYS A 84 -11.57 5.45 -3.63
N PRO A 85 -10.26 5.58 -3.43
CA PRO A 85 -9.35 4.51 -3.77
C PRO A 85 -9.42 3.40 -2.71
N SER A 86 -9.00 2.21 -3.09
CA SER A 86 -8.76 1.10 -2.17
C SER A 86 -7.58 0.27 -2.65
N ALA A 87 -6.84 -0.32 -1.71
CA ALA A 87 -5.85 -1.35 -2.01
C ALA A 87 -6.10 -2.61 -1.18
N SER A 88 -5.77 -3.77 -1.77
CA SER A 88 -5.78 -5.05 -1.08
C SER A 88 -4.58 -5.89 -1.52
N LEU A 89 -3.86 -6.43 -0.54
CA LEU A 89 -2.81 -7.42 -0.78
C LEU A 89 -3.34 -8.80 -0.42
N ILE A 90 -3.29 -9.73 -1.36
CA ILE A 90 -3.79 -11.09 -1.23
C ILE A 90 -2.61 -12.04 -1.37
N ILE A 91 -2.43 -12.89 -0.36
CA ILE A 91 -1.51 -14.02 -0.43
C ILE A 91 -2.15 -15.13 -1.27
N THR A 92 -1.45 -15.61 -2.30
CA THR A 92 -2.02 -16.56 -3.28
C THR A 92 -1.53 -17.99 -3.10
N ALA A 93 -0.33 -18.20 -2.55
CA ALA A 93 0.16 -19.53 -2.24
C ALA A 93 -0.23 -19.94 -0.80
N PRO A 94 -0.43 -21.24 -0.51
CA PRO A 94 -0.88 -21.69 0.81
C PRO A 94 0.19 -21.52 1.90
N GLN A 95 1.47 -21.58 1.56
CA GLN A 95 2.59 -21.42 2.50
C GLN A 95 3.75 -20.66 1.84
N PRO A 96 4.52 -19.87 2.62
CA PRO A 96 5.73 -19.23 2.13
C PRO A 96 6.89 -20.23 2.05
N VAL A 97 7.87 -19.92 1.22
CA VAL A 97 9.14 -20.66 1.12
C VAL A 97 10.22 -19.90 1.88
N TYR A 98 10.86 -20.56 2.84
CA TYR A 98 12.02 -20.00 3.53
C TYR A 98 13.31 -20.44 2.84
N ALA A 99 14.06 -19.49 2.29
CA ALA A 99 15.31 -19.76 1.59
C ALA A 99 16.31 -18.62 1.83
N GLY A 100 17.55 -18.98 2.15
CA GLY A 100 18.64 -18.00 2.23
C GLY A 100 18.49 -16.93 3.32
N GLY A 101 17.71 -17.18 4.38
CA GLY A 101 17.45 -16.20 5.43
C GLY A 101 16.22 -15.31 5.20
N SER A 102 15.50 -15.52 4.10
CA SER A 102 14.30 -14.75 3.75
C SER A 102 13.10 -15.64 3.49
N TRP A 103 11.91 -15.09 3.72
CA TRP A 103 10.63 -15.70 3.41
C TRP A 103 10.14 -15.21 2.06
N ASN A 104 9.68 -16.10 1.20
CA ASN A 104 9.18 -15.78 -0.14
C ASN A 104 7.72 -16.22 -0.23
N TRP A 105 6.83 -15.34 -0.68
CA TRP A 105 5.42 -15.66 -0.82
C TRP A 105 4.81 -15.02 -2.04
N GLN A 106 4.09 -15.82 -2.83
CA GLN A 106 3.33 -15.33 -3.97
C GLN A 106 2.14 -14.48 -3.49
N VAL A 107 2.04 -13.27 -4.03
CA VAL A 107 1.03 -12.27 -3.67
C VAL A 107 0.40 -11.63 -4.89
N LYS A 108 -0.77 -11.04 -4.70
CA LYS A 108 -1.45 -10.15 -5.64
C LYS A 108 -1.78 -8.85 -4.93
N LEU A 109 -1.43 -7.72 -5.53
CA LEU A 109 -1.83 -6.40 -5.10
C LEU A 109 -2.88 -5.89 -6.06
N ASN A 110 -4.09 -5.66 -5.54
CA ASN A 110 -5.17 -5.05 -6.31
C ASN A 110 -5.36 -3.63 -5.79
N ILE A 111 -5.32 -2.65 -6.69
CA ILE A 111 -5.62 -1.26 -6.38
C ILE A 111 -6.80 -0.84 -7.24
N ASP A 112 -7.83 -0.31 -6.61
CA ASP A 112 -8.89 0.46 -7.25
C ASP A 112 -8.61 1.94 -6.96
N VAL A 113 -8.37 2.75 -7.99
CA VAL A 113 -8.15 4.19 -7.80
C VAL A 113 -9.47 4.99 -7.77
N GLY A 114 -10.61 4.32 -7.81
CA GLY A 114 -11.93 4.92 -7.73
C GLY A 114 -12.38 5.63 -9.01
N GLU A 115 -13.67 5.95 -9.06
CA GLU A 115 -14.31 6.51 -10.26
C GLU A 115 -13.92 7.96 -10.54
N LYS A 116 -13.40 8.68 -9.54
CA LYS A 116 -13.08 10.09 -9.64
C LYS A 116 -11.67 10.37 -9.13
N ILE A 117 -10.99 11.28 -9.82
CA ILE A 117 -9.68 11.82 -9.49
C ILE A 117 -9.77 13.33 -9.38
N TYR A 118 -9.24 13.91 -8.31
CA TYR A 118 -9.06 15.35 -8.21
C TYR A 118 -7.68 15.69 -8.74
N ARG A 119 -7.62 16.56 -9.75
CA ARG A 119 -6.37 17.03 -10.37
C ARG A 119 -6.61 18.37 -11.05
N LYS A 120 -5.59 19.25 -11.06
CA LYS A 120 -5.72 20.61 -11.64
C LYS A 120 -6.87 21.41 -11.00
N GLY A 121 -7.03 21.32 -9.68
CA GLY A 121 -8.07 22.05 -8.94
C GLY A 121 -9.51 21.63 -9.22
N THR A 122 -9.75 20.48 -9.87
CA THR A 122 -11.09 20.02 -10.25
C THR A 122 -11.23 18.51 -10.11
N LEU A 123 -12.45 18.06 -9.84
CA LEU A 123 -12.81 16.65 -9.83
C LEU A 123 -13.12 16.18 -11.26
N GLN A 124 -12.52 15.07 -11.67
CA GLN A 124 -12.62 14.50 -13.01
C GLN A 124 -12.92 13.01 -12.90
N ASP A 125 -13.54 12.43 -13.94
CA ASP A 125 -13.76 10.99 -14.01
C ASP A 125 -12.45 10.25 -14.30
N THR A 126 -12.19 9.20 -13.53
CA THR A 126 -11.14 8.25 -13.82
C THR A 126 -11.58 7.33 -14.97
N PRO A 127 -10.80 7.24 -16.07
CA PRO A 127 -11.09 6.32 -17.17
C PRO A 127 -11.26 4.88 -16.68
N ALA A 128 -12.33 4.21 -17.10
CA ALA A 128 -12.69 2.87 -16.60
C ALA A 128 -11.57 1.83 -16.78
N ASP A 129 -10.83 1.92 -17.88
CA ASP A 129 -9.66 1.10 -18.21
C ASP A 129 -8.45 1.33 -17.28
N LYS A 130 -8.45 2.43 -16.52
CA LYS A 130 -7.38 2.82 -15.59
C LYS A 130 -7.76 2.75 -14.11
N ARG A 131 -9.01 2.37 -13.81
CA ARG A 131 -9.51 2.30 -12.43
C ARG A 131 -8.86 1.19 -11.63
N HIS A 132 -8.61 0.05 -12.27
CA HIS A 132 -8.11 -1.13 -11.60
C HIS A 132 -6.68 -1.44 -12.04
N ILE A 133 -5.78 -1.49 -11.06
CA ILE A 133 -4.39 -1.88 -11.23
C ILE A 133 -4.23 -3.22 -10.54
N TYR A 134 -3.77 -4.21 -11.30
CA TYR A 134 -3.52 -5.56 -10.81
C TYR A 134 -2.05 -5.85 -10.97
N MET A 135 -1.37 -6.14 -9.86
CA MET A 135 0.02 -6.55 -9.85
C MET A 135 0.13 -7.91 -9.18
N SER A 136 1.01 -8.77 -9.67
CA SER A 136 1.27 -10.08 -9.07
C SER A 136 2.73 -10.44 -9.12
N GLY A 137 3.17 -11.22 -8.15
CA GLY A 137 4.55 -11.68 -8.10
C GLY A 137 4.93 -12.18 -6.73
N GLU A 138 6.21 -12.06 -6.42
CA GLU A 138 6.78 -12.57 -5.18
C GLU A 138 7.07 -11.43 -4.21
N ALA A 139 6.56 -11.57 -2.99
CA ALA A 139 7.02 -10.77 -1.87
C ALA A 139 8.13 -11.54 -1.15
N VAL A 140 9.27 -10.88 -0.94
CA VAL A 140 10.39 -11.40 -0.18
C VAL A 140 10.52 -10.62 1.13
N GLY A 141 10.50 -11.30 2.26
CA GLY A 141 10.56 -10.71 3.60
C GLY A 141 11.76 -11.21 4.39
N THR A 142 12.57 -10.28 4.92
CA THR A 142 13.62 -10.59 5.88
C THR A 142 13.31 -9.92 7.21
N TYR A 143 13.38 -10.66 8.31
CA TYR A 143 13.16 -10.11 9.64
C TYR A 143 14.49 -9.74 10.31
N MET A 144 14.70 -8.46 10.58
CA MET A 144 15.93 -7.96 11.22
C MET A 144 15.59 -6.94 12.29
N ASN A 145 16.13 -7.15 13.50
CA ASN A 145 16.03 -6.19 14.61
C ASN A 145 14.59 -5.74 14.96
N GLY A 146 13.62 -6.65 14.84
CA GLY A 146 12.23 -6.31 15.16
C GLY A 146 11.40 -5.81 13.96
N ILE A 147 12.04 -5.57 12.81
CA ILE A 147 11.44 -4.92 11.64
C ILE A 147 11.48 -5.89 10.45
N TRP A 148 10.41 -5.88 9.66
CA TRP A 148 10.36 -6.57 8.38
C TRP A 148 10.91 -5.69 7.27
N ASP A 149 11.88 -6.22 6.53
CA ASP A 149 12.34 -5.69 5.27
C ASP A 149 11.65 -6.44 4.13
N LEU A 150 10.79 -5.73 3.38
CA LEU A 150 9.94 -6.28 2.34
C LEU A 150 10.45 -5.83 0.97
N ASN A 151 10.84 -6.79 0.14
CA ASN A 151 11.08 -6.56 -1.27
C ASN A 151 9.87 -7.07 -2.06
N MET A 152 9.14 -6.15 -2.69
CA MET A 152 7.97 -6.46 -3.49
C MET A 152 8.39 -6.56 -4.96
N ASP A 153 8.59 -7.77 -5.47
CA ASP A 153 8.84 -8.06 -6.89
C ASP A 153 7.51 -8.42 -7.55
N ILE A 154 6.68 -7.39 -7.74
CA ILE A 154 5.33 -7.49 -8.32
C ILE A 154 5.28 -6.69 -9.62
N ASN A 155 4.77 -7.32 -10.68
CA ASN A 155 4.60 -6.73 -12.01
C ASN A 155 3.13 -6.65 -12.41
#